data_AF-A0A2D5F731-F1
#
_entry.id   AF-A0A2D5F731-F1
#
_cell.length_a   1.000
_cell.length_b   1.000
_cell.length_c   1.000
_cell.angle_alpha   90.00
_cell.angle_beta   90.00
_cell.angle_gamma   90.00
#
_symmetry.space_group_name_H-M   'P 1'
#
loop_
_entity.id
_entity.type
_entity.pdbx_description
1 polymer ?
#
loop_
_entity_poly.entity_id
_entity_poly.type
_entity_poly.pdbx_seq_one_letter_code
_entity_poly.pdbx_strand_id
1 'polypeptide(L)'
;MNSEELAFAKALDRTEFVAWWHRNPDRKSYSVKIVRGEHRNFFYPDFVVCLEHYPGDEPLIRLVETKENVKDAARKSKHTPSYYGKVLFLSKDQQRVRWVKEDGSLGDEIDFNDLSGLRDWFRASIPQQELA
;
A
#
# COMPACT_ATOMS: atom_id res chain seq x y z
N MET A 1 14.13 7.42 6.05
CA MET A 1 12.70 7.66 5.88
C MET A 1 12.53 9.12 5.53
N ASN A 2 11.84 9.46 4.45
CA ASN A 2 11.55 10.84 4.07
C ASN A 2 10.39 11.39 4.92
N SER A 3 10.05 12.68 4.77
CA SER A 3 9.02 13.34 5.58
C SER A 3 7.61 12.76 5.34
N GLU A 4 7.33 12.26 4.14
CA GLU A 4 6.03 11.71 3.76
C GLU A 4 5.84 10.30 4.32
N GLU A 5 6.85 9.44 4.16
CA GLU A 5 6.91 8.14 4.82
C GLU A 5 6.80 8.30 6.34
N LEU A 6 7.42 9.32 6.94
CA LEU A 6 7.31 9.60 8.38
C LEU A 6 5.89 10.02 8.80
N ALA A 7 5.23 10.85 8.00
CA ALA A 7 3.85 11.25 8.26
C ALA A 7 2.89 10.05 8.16
N PHE A 8 3.11 9.18 7.17
CA PHE A 8 2.33 7.96 7.00
C PHE A 8 2.56 6.96 8.14
N ALA A 9 3.82 6.73 8.53
CA ALA A 9 4.17 5.91 9.69
C ALA A 9 3.45 6.37 10.97
N LYS A 10 3.47 7.68 11.26
CA LYS A 10 2.76 8.26 12.40
C LYS A 10 1.23 8.08 12.31
N ALA A 11 0.68 8.09 11.10
CA ALA A 11 -0.75 7.82 10.89
C ALA A 11 -1.09 6.36 11.19
N LEU A 12 -0.24 5.42 10.78
CA LEU A 12 -0.39 4.00 11.09
C LEU A 12 -0.32 3.73 12.60
N ASP A 13 0.63 4.34 13.31
CA ASP A 13 0.82 4.17 14.77
C ASP A 13 -0.43 4.53 15.60
N ARG A 14 -1.25 5.47 15.12
CA ARG A 14 -2.44 5.96 15.84
C ARG A 14 -3.76 5.32 15.39
N THR A 15 -3.73 4.43 14.40
CA THR A 15 -4.96 3.92 13.78
C THR A 15 -5.37 2.59 14.40
N GLU A 16 -6.57 2.55 15.00
CA GLU A 16 -7.04 1.40 15.79
C GLU A 16 -7.15 0.09 14.99
N PHE A 17 -7.55 0.16 13.71
CA PHE A 17 -7.71 -1.03 12.87
C PHE A 17 -6.38 -1.53 12.26
N VAL A 18 -5.25 -0.89 12.55
CA VAL A 18 -3.91 -1.35 12.16
C VAL A 18 -3.34 -2.19 13.30
N ALA A 19 -3.25 -3.50 13.08
CA ALA A 19 -2.72 -4.43 14.07
C ALA A 19 -1.20 -4.25 14.26
N TRP A 20 -0.47 -4.08 13.15
CA TRP A 20 0.96 -3.75 13.15
C TRP A 20 1.38 -3.26 11.76
N TRP A 21 2.53 -2.61 11.69
CA TRP A 21 3.16 -2.26 10.42
C TRP A 21 4.68 -2.33 10.56
N HIS A 22 5.38 -2.45 9.43
CA HIS A 22 6.81 -2.17 9.39
C HIS A 22 7.20 -1.48 8.09
N ARG A 23 8.24 -0.65 8.18
CA ARG A 23 8.92 -0.15 6.99
C ARG A 23 9.66 -1.30 6.33
N ASN A 24 9.43 -1.53 5.05
CA ASN A 24 10.15 -2.53 4.29
C ASN A 24 11.48 -1.93 3.80
N PRO A 25 12.64 -2.50 4.16
CA PRO A 25 13.90 -1.96 3.71
C PRO A 25 14.11 -2.25 2.22
N ASP A 26 14.81 -1.36 1.50
CA ASP A 26 15.07 -1.56 0.07
C ASP A 26 16.17 -2.62 -0.15
N ARG A 27 15.89 -3.58 -1.04
CA ARG A 27 16.85 -4.60 -1.55
C ARG A 27 17.64 -5.37 -0.48
N LYS A 28 17.08 -5.61 0.69
CA LYS A 28 17.67 -6.52 1.69
C LYS A 28 17.17 -7.94 1.47
N SER A 29 17.92 -8.92 1.96
CA SER A 29 17.58 -10.34 1.85
C SER A 29 16.23 -10.67 2.52
N TYR A 30 15.86 -9.90 3.53
CA TYR A 30 14.63 -10.01 4.31
C TYR A 30 13.54 -9.01 3.87
N SER A 31 13.73 -8.30 2.76
CA SER A 31 12.72 -7.39 2.23
C SER A 31 11.57 -8.14 1.56
N VAL A 32 10.35 -7.64 1.75
CA VAL A 32 9.23 -8.06 0.91
C VAL A 32 9.46 -7.54 -0.51
N LYS A 33 9.34 -8.44 -1.48
CA LYS A 33 9.52 -8.12 -2.89
C LYS A 33 8.45 -8.84 -3.72
N ILE A 34 7.91 -8.14 -4.71
CA ILE A 34 6.92 -8.69 -5.63
C ILE A 34 7.43 -8.62 -7.06
N VAL A 35 6.97 -9.54 -7.91
CA VAL A 35 7.34 -9.58 -9.32
C VAL A 35 6.59 -8.48 -10.06
N ARG A 36 7.29 -7.73 -10.93
CA ARG A 36 6.65 -6.75 -11.80
C ARG A 36 5.94 -7.45 -12.95
N GLY A 37 4.80 -6.92 -13.39
CA GLY A 37 4.03 -7.51 -14.50
C GLY A 37 4.75 -7.51 -15.87
N GLU A 38 5.76 -6.65 -16.08
CA GLU A 38 6.37 -6.44 -17.41
C GLU A 38 7.79 -7.03 -17.55
N HIS A 39 8.50 -7.33 -16.46
CA HIS A 39 9.89 -7.80 -16.48
C HIS A 39 10.18 -8.78 -15.33
N ARG A 40 11.25 -9.59 -15.44
CA ARG A 40 11.76 -10.46 -14.35
C ARG A 40 12.35 -9.70 -13.15
N ASN A 41 12.13 -8.39 -13.07
CA ASN A 41 12.64 -7.53 -12.00
C ASN A 41 11.67 -7.49 -10.82
N PHE A 42 12.23 -7.35 -9.62
CA PHE A 42 11.46 -7.19 -8.39
C PHE A 42 11.11 -5.72 -8.12
N PHE A 43 10.02 -5.54 -7.40
CA PHE A 43 9.58 -4.30 -6.81
C PHE A 43 9.46 -4.49 -5.29
N TYR A 44 9.90 -3.50 -4.51
CA TYR A 44 9.98 -3.53 -3.05
C TYR A 44 9.08 -2.38 -2.53
N PRO A 45 7.84 -2.66 -2.10
CA PRO A 45 6.97 -1.63 -1.55
C PRO A 45 7.58 -1.00 -0.30
N ASP A 46 7.35 0.28 -0.03
CA ASP A 46 7.90 0.97 1.16
C ASP A 46 7.37 0.43 2.51
N PHE A 47 6.12 -0.02 2.57
CA PHE A 47 5.48 -0.46 3.81
C PHE A 47 4.75 -1.80 3.66
N VAL A 48 4.80 -2.57 4.76
CA VAL A 48 3.97 -3.74 4.99
C VAL A 48 3.06 -3.40 6.17
N VAL A 49 1.75 -3.50 5.96
CA VAL A 49 0.73 -3.08 6.93
C VAL A 49 -0.22 -4.23 7.16
N CYS A 50 -0.42 -4.63 8.42
CA CYS A 50 -1.41 -5.62 8.80
C CYS A 50 -2.59 -4.92 9.45
N LEU A 51 -3.79 -5.09 8.87
CA LEU A 51 -4.97 -4.35 9.29
C LEU A 51 -6.24 -5.16 9.16
N GLU A 52 -7.23 -4.82 9.98
CA GLU A 52 -8.60 -5.31 9.88
C GLU A 52 -9.34 -4.58 8.77
N HIS A 53 -9.95 -5.35 7.86
CA HIS A 53 -10.83 -4.80 6.84
C HIS A 53 -12.13 -4.39 7.49
N TYR A 54 -12.86 -5.29 8.14
CA TYR A 54 -14.05 -4.99 8.95
C TYR A 54 -13.74 -5.15 10.44
N PRO A 55 -14.46 -4.44 11.34
CA PRO A 55 -14.24 -4.59 12.78
C PRO A 55 -14.37 -6.05 13.22
N GLY A 56 -13.32 -6.58 13.85
CA GLY A 56 -13.28 -7.96 14.32
C GLY A 56 -12.88 -9.01 13.28
N ASP A 57 -12.49 -8.59 12.07
CA ASP A 57 -11.87 -9.49 11.09
C ASP A 57 -10.51 -9.99 11.60
N GLU A 58 -10.10 -11.16 11.10
CA GLU A 58 -8.68 -11.52 11.14
C GLU A 58 -7.87 -10.52 10.28
N PRO A 59 -6.86 -9.83 10.84
CA PRO A 59 -6.10 -8.84 10.10
C PRO A 59 -5.36 -9.44 8.90
N LEU A 60 -5.36 -8.75 7.76
CA LEU A 60 -4.63 -9.17 6.56
C LEU A 60 -3.44 -8.26 6.27
N ILE A 61 -2.37 -8.86 5.77
CA ILE A 61 -1.16 -8.13 5.37
C ILE A 61 -1.36 -7.51 3.98
N ARG A 62 -1.20 -6.19 3.91
CA ARG A 62 -1.30 -5.37 2.69
C ARG A 62 0.01 -4.60 2.47
N LEU A 63 0.19 -4.13 1.24
CA LEU A 63 1.40 -3.45 0.79
C LEU A 63 1.09 -2.01 0.38
N VAL A 64 1.92 -1.06 0.82
CA VAL A 64 1.81 0.36 0.45
C VAL A 64 3.14 0.84 -0.10
N GLU A 65 3.07 1.63 -1.16
CA GLU A 65 4.19 2.34 -1.76
C GLU A 65 3.91 3.84 -1.73
N THR A 66 4.89 4.62 -1.29
CA THR A 66 4.86 6.08 -1.39
C THR A 66 5.69 6.54 -2.59
N LYS A 67 5.14 7.39 -3.45
CA LYS A 67 5.83 7.86 -4.66
C LYS A 67 5.73 9.36 -4.86
N GLU A 68 6.86 9.95 -5.22
CA GLU A 68 6.91 11.30 -5.78
C GLU A 68 6.53 11.33 -7.28
N ASN A 69 6.62 10.20 -8.01
CA ASN A 69 6.33 10.14 -9.46
C ASN A 69 5.36 9.01 -9.85
N VAL A 70 4.18 9.41 -10.34
CA VAL A 70 3.06 8.54 -10.73
C VAL A 70 3.30 7.70 -12.00
N LYS A 71 4.22 8.09 -12.90
CA LYS A 71 4.39 7.43 -14.22
C LYS A 71 4.81 5.97 -14.14
N ASP A 72 5.41 5.54 -13.04
CA ASP A 72 5.86 4.16 -12.82
C ASP A 72 4.89 3.36 -11.92
N ALA A 73 3.81 3.97 -11.41
CA ALA A 73 2.79 3.25 -10.63
C ALA A 73 1.93 2.34 -11.52
N ALA A 74 1.39 2.87 -12.63
CA ALA A 74 0.57 2.14 -13.60
C ALA A 74 1.25 0.88 -14.17
N ARG A 75 2.58 0.90 -14.29
CA ARG A 75 3.36 -0.27 -14.77
C ARG A 75 3.54 -1.34 -13.69
N LYS A 76 3.60 -0.95 -12.42
CA LYS A 76 3.81 -1.85 -11.28
C LYS A 76 2.51 -2.47 -10.77
N SER A 77 1.38 -1.79 -10.92
CA SER A 77 0.05 -2.27 -10.49
C SER A 77 -0.52 -3.41 -11.34
N LYS A 78 0.06 -3.70 -12.51
CA LYS A 78 -0.43 -4.74 -13.44
C LYS A 78 -0.40 -6.16 -12.88
N HIS A 79 0.42 -6.42 -11.87
CA HIS A 79 0.47 -7.72 -11.19
C HIS A 79 -0.08 -7.58 -9.77
N THR A 80 -1.04 -8.44 -9.42
CA THR A 80 -1.63 -8.52 -8.09
C THR A 80 -1.21 -9.84 -7.45
N PRO A 81 -0.31 -9.83 -6.44
CA PRO A 81 0.05 -11.04 -5.70
C PRO A 81 -1.18 -11.64 -5.00
N SER A 82 -1.35 -12.96 -5.08
CA SER A 82 -2.49 -13.66 -4.46
C SER A 82 -2.53 -13.50 -2.94
N TYR A 83 -1.37 -13.48 -2.28
CA TYR A 83 -1.28 -13.37 -0.82
C TYR A 83 -1.55 -11.93 -0.31
N TYR A 84 -0.94 -10.93 -0.93
CA TYR A 84 -0.99 -9.54 -0.45
C TYR A 84 -2.12 -8.69 -1.07
N GLY A 85 -2.70 -9.15 -2.18
CA GLY A 85 -3.62 -8.37 -2.99
C GLY A 85 -2.95 -7.16 -3.66
N LYS A 86 -3.76 -6.17 -4.04
CA LYS A 86 -3.24 -4.97 -4.73
C LYS A 86 -2.37 -4.13 -3.80
N VAL A 87 -1.28 -3.60 -4.35
CA VAL A 87 -0.43 -2.60 -3.68
C VAL A 87 -1.09 -1.23 -3.78
N LEU A 88 -1.26 -0.55 -2.65
CA LEU A 88 -1.72 0.83 -2.62
C LEU A 88 -0.55 1.77 -2.95
N PHE A 89 -0.66 2.53 -4.03
CA PHE A 89 0.30 3.56 -4.38
C PHE A 89 -0.22 4.91 -3.89
N LEU A 90 0.56 5.59 -3.07
CA LEU A 90 0.31 6.94 -2.59
C LEU A 90 1.21 7.93 -3.32
N SER A 91 0.67 9.06 -3.71
CA SER A 91 1.45 10.15 -4.29
C SER A 91 1.01 11.49 -3.76
N LYS A 92 1.96 12.41 -3.66
CA LYS A 92 1.71 13.77 -3.22
C LYS A 92 1.23 14.63 -4.37
N ASP A 93 0.11 15.30 -4.14
CA ASP A 93 -0.48 16.30 -5.00
C ASP A 93 -0.50 17.63 -4.23
N GLN A 94 0.51 18.46 -4.47
CA GLN A 94 0.76 19.69 -3.72
C GLN A 94 0.95 19.43 -2.21
N GLN A 95 -0.08 19.65 -1.40
CA GLN A 95 -0.10 19.45 0.05
C GLN A 95 -0.92 18.22 0.48
N ARG A 96 -1.56 17.54 -0.48
CA ARG A 96 -2.48 16.42 -0.23
C ARG A 96 -1.82 15.11 -0.65
N VAL A 97 -2.16 14.02 0.03
CA VAL A 97 -1.75 12.67 -0.38
C VAL A 97 -2.95 12.02 -1.05
N ARG A 98 -2.77 11.49 -2.26
CA ARG A 98 -3.82 10.80 -3.02
C ARG A 98 -3.35 9.40 -3.38
N TRP A 99 -4.30 8.48 -3.52
CA TRP A 99 -3.98 7.18 -4.09
C TRP A 99 -3.84 7.28 -5.61
N VAL A 100 -3.05 6.39 -6.22
CA VAL A 100 -2.82 6.36 -7.67
C VAL A 100 -3.65 5.24 -8.28
N LYS A 101 -4.43 5.58 -9.31
CA LYS A 101 -5.26 4.64 -10.08
C LYS A 101 -4.39 3.77 -11.00
N GLU A 102 -4.99 2.71 -11.54
CA GLU A 102 -4.30 1.78 -12.45
C GLU A 102 -3.85 2.45 -13.76
N ASP A 103 -4.56 3.46 -14.23
CA ASP A 103 -4.21 4.26 -15.40
C ASP A 103 -3.11 5.31 -15.11
N GLY A 104 -2.66 5.41 -13.86
CA GLY A 104 -1.66 6.38 -13.40
C GLY A 104 -2.21 7.76 -13.04
N SER A 105 -3.52 7.98 -13.16
CA SER A 105 -4.17 9.19 -12.67
C SER A 105 -4.31 9.17 -11.14
N LEU A 106 -4.57 10.34 -10.54
CA LEU A 106 -4.78 10.47 -9.10
C LEU A 106 -6.23 10.18 -8.75
N GLY A 107 -6.42 9.44 -7.66
CA GLY A 107 -7.70 9.20 -7.02
C GLY A 107 -8.02 10.21 -5.93
N ASP A 108 -8.85 9.75 -5.00
CA ASP A 108 -9.26 10.51 -3.83
C ASP A 108 -8.10 10.73 -2.86
N GLU A 109 -8.27 11.72 -2.01
CA GLU A 109 -7.34 12.05 -0.95
C GLU A 109 -7.37 11.00 0.16
N ILE A 110 -6.20 10.69 0.71
CA ILE A 110 -6.03 9.89 1.92
C ILE A 110 -5.69 10.85 3.05
N ASP A 111 -6.64 11.04 3.97
CA ASP A 111 -6.41 11.85 5.17
C ASP A 111 -5.58 11.05 6.17
N PHE A 112 -4.37 11.51 6.48
CA PHE A 112 -3.53 10.85 7.45
C PHE A 112 -4.08 10.96 8.88
N ASN A 113 -5.04 11.85 9.16
CA ASN A 113 -5.76 11.94 10.42
C ASN A 113 -6.91 10.94 10.55
N ASP A 114 -7.41 10.42 9.44
CA ASP A 114 -8.41 9.36 9.41
C ASP A 114 -8.14 8.42 8.22
N LEU A 115 -7.53 7.28 8.52
CA LEU A 115 -7.19 6.27 7.51
C LEU A 115 -8.40 5.44 7.03
N SER A 116 -9.65 5.82 7.37
CA SER A 116 -10.86 5.15 6.90
C SER A 116 -10.88 4.96 5.38
N GLY A 117 -10.51 6.00 4.60
CA GLY A 117 -10.41 5.91 3.14
C GLY A 117 -9.37 4.91 2.64
N LEU A 118 -8.25 4.75 3.36
CA LEU A 118 -7.26 3.71 3.07
C LEU A 118 -7.82 2.31 3.36
N ARG A 119 -8.54 2.15 4.48
CA ARG A 119 -9.20 0.87 4.82
C ARG A 119 -10.24 0.51 3.77
N ASP A 120 -11.04 1.46 3.32
CA ASP A 120 -12.07 1.25 2.29
C ASP A 120 -11.46 0.87 0.94
N TRP A 121 -10.34 1.50 0.56
CA TRP A 121 -9.59 1.09 -0.63
C TRP A 121 -9.12 -0.35 -0.54
N PHE A 122 -8.60 -0.75 0.62
CA PHE A 122 -8.15 -2.11 0.85
C PHE A 122 -9.30 -3.11 0.89
N ARG A 123 -10.47 -2.74 1.44
CA ARG A 123 -11.70 -3.57 1.41
C ARG A 123 -12.14 -3.88 -0.02
N ALA A 124 -12.16 -2.86 -0.88
CA ALA A 124 -12.53 -3.01 -2.29
C ALA A 124 -11.55 -3.91 -3.09
N SER A 125 -10.40 -4.24 -2.51
CA SER A 125 -9.33 -5.02 -3.14
C SER A 125 -8.85 -6.19 -2.29
N ILE A 126 -9.72 -6.72 -1.41
CA ILE A 126 -9.39 -7.93 -0.62
C ILE A 126 -9.02 -9.06 -1.58
N PRO A 127 -7.85 -9.70 -1.41
CA PRO A 127 -7.47 -10.82 -2.25
C PRO A 127 -8.45 -11.98 -2.04
N GLN A 128 -8.99 -12.51 -3.14
CA GLN A 128 -9.71 -13.78 -3.10
C GLN A 128 -8.67 -14.88 -2.94
N GLN A 129 -8.60 -15.49 -1.75
CA GLN A 129 -7.81 -16.71 -1.58
C GLN A 129 -8.54 -17.83 -2.32
N GLU A 130 -7.95 -18.34 -3.40
CA GLU A 130 -8.33 -19.65 -3.90
C GLU A 130 -7.93 -20.66 -2.81
N LEU A 131 -8.93 -21.39 -2.29
CA LEU A 131 -8.69 -22.54 -1.44
C LEU A 131 -7.90 -23.55 -2.29
N ALA A 132 -6.62 -23.70 -1.96
CA ALA A 132 -5.75 -24.74 -2.54
C ALA A 132 -6.14 -26.12 -1.99
#